data_AF-A0A964XDN7-F1
#
_entry.id   AF-A0A964XDN7-F1
#
_cell.length_a   1.000
_cell.length_b   1.000
_cell.length_c   1.000
_cell.angle_alpha   90.00
_cell.angle_beta   90.00
_cell.angle_gamma   90.00
#
_symmetry.space_group_name_H-M   'P 1'
#
loop_
_entity.id
_entity.type
_entity.pdbx_description
1 polymer ?
#
loop_
_entity_poly.entity_id
_entity_poly.type
_entity_poly.pdbx_seq_one_letter_code
_entity_poly.pdbx_strand_id
1 'polypeptide(L)'
;MLFATPSLALDKIADWRWPHFAATELACNCAGRYCTGRYWHDPAFLDALEDLRARAGHRPLIISSGHRCAQWNAAVGGAPRSLHKTIAADILLSGHDRERLEAAARAAGFTGIGLAARFIHLDRRARPARWTYA
;
A
#
# COMPACT_ATOMS: atom_id res chain seq x y z
N MET A 1 -12.81 1.83 3.74
CA MET A 1 -13.47 3.14 3.97
C MET A 1 -12.47 4.25 3.75
N LEU A 2 -12.84 5.32 3.05
CA LEU A 2 -11.98 6.50 2.84
C LEU A 2 -12.18 7.54 3.95
N PHE A 3 -11.08 8.04 4.49
CA PHE A 3 -11.01 9.12 5.47
C PHE A 3 -10.30 10.33 4.88
N ALA A 4 -10.68 11.52 5.31
CA ALA A 4 -10.11 12.77 4.80
C ALA A 4 -8.64 12.96 5.22
N THR A 5 -8.29 12.52 6.42
CA THR A 5 -6.93 12.55 6.98
C THR A 5 -6.66 11.27 7.79
N PRO A 6 -5.39 10.96 8.12
CA PRO A 6 -5.06 9.80 8.93
C PRO A 6 -5.49 9.99 10.40
N SER A 7 -5.39 11.22 10.93
CA SER A 7 -5.85 11.54 12.29
C SER A 7 -7.34 11.24 12.47
N LEU A 8 -8.19 11.70 11.54
CA LEU A 8 -9.62 11.42 11.57
C LEU A 8 -9.95 9.93 11.44
N ALA A 9 -9.06 9.14 10.84
CA ALA A 9 -9.20 7.69 10.81
C ALA A 9 -8.87 7.09 12.16
N LEU A 10 -7.74 7.48 12.76
CA LEU A 10 -7.32 7.01 14.09
C LEU A 10 -8.33 7.39 15.18
N ASP A 11 -8.91 8.58 15.12
CA ASP A 11 -9.97 9.01 16.07
C ASP A 11 -11.22 8.12 15.99
N LYS A 12 -11.45 7.48 14.84
CA LYS A 12 -12.62 6.61 14.58
C LYS A 12 -12.31 5.12 14.70
N ILE A 13 -11.04 4.74 14.72
CA ILE A 13 -10.56 3.36 14.83
C ILE A 13 -9.98 3.21 16.22
N ALA A 14 -10.83 2.80 17.17
CA ALA A 14 -10.46 2.70 18.58
C ALA A 14 -9.28 1.75 18.85
N ASP A 15 -9.12 0.71 18.00
CA ASP A 15 -8.09 -0.33 18.18
C ASP A 15 -7.23 -0.50 16.91
N TRP A 16 -6.19 0.32 16.77
CA TRP A 16 -5.19 0.12 15.72
C TRP A 16 -4.32 -1.12 16.02
N ARG A 17 -4.59 -2.24 15.34
CA ARG A 17 -3.96 -3.54 15.61
C ARG A 17 -2.76 -3.92 14.73
N TRP A 18 -2.27 -3.00 13.89
CA TRP A 18 -1.17 -3.25 12.95
C TRP A 18 0.07 -2.48 13.41
N PRO A 19 0.84 -3.01 14.38
CA PRO A 19 1.88 -2.27 15.09
C PRO A 19 3.07 -1.87 14.20
N HIS A 20 3.22 -2.46 13.01
CA HIS A 20 4.35 -2.17 12.12
C HIS A 20 4.00 -1.21 10.98
N PHE A 21 2.77 -0.69 10.97
CA PHE A 21 2.31 0.26 9.96
C PHE A 21 1.56 1.41 10.62
N ALA A 22 1.78 2.62 10.13
CA ALA A 22 1.01 3.79 10.51
C ALA A 22 0.02 4.17 9.41
N ALA A 23 -1.14 4.71 9.80
CA ALA A 23 -2.11 5.25 8.85
C ALA A 23 -1.50 6.34 7.93
N THR A 24 -0.51 7.09 8.43
CA THR A 24 0.21 8.12 7.69
C THR A 24 1.08 7.56 6.55
N GLU A 25 1.71 6.39 6.73
CA GLU A 25 2.50 5.73 5.67
C GLU A 25 1.62 5.27 4.50
N LEU A 26 0.36 4.95 4.80
CA LEU A 26 -0.63 4.48 3.84
C LEU A 26 -1.47 5.61 3.24
N ALA A 27 -1.31 6.84 3.72
CA ALA A 27 -2.09 7.99 3.28
C ALA A 27 -1.53 8.64 2.01
N CYS A 28 -2.33 9.52 1.41
CA CYS A 28 -1.93 10.26 0.22
C CYS A 28 -0.73 11.18 0.49
N ASN A 29 0.43 10.81 -0.06
CA ASN A 29 1.66 11.60 0.01
C ASN A 29 1.71 12.72 -1.05
N CYS A 30 0.64 13.49 -1.19
CA CYS A 30 0.61 14.65 -2.09
C CYS A 30 1.12 15.93 -1.43
N ALA A 31 1.70 15.83 -0.24
CA ALA A 31 2.23 16.94 0.56
C ALA A 31 1.24 18.13 0.68
N GLY A 32 -0.06 17.85 0.85
CA GLY A 32 -1.09 18.89 0.95
C GLY A 32 -1.52 19.53 -0.37
N ARG A 33 -0.85 19.24 -1.50
CA ARG A 33 -1.09 19.90 -2.80
C ARG A 33 -2.52 19.72 -3.33
N TYR A 34 -3.13 18.57 -3.02
CA TYR A 34 -4.42 18.16 -3.59
C TYR A 34 -5.41 17.61 -2.55
N CYS A 35 -4.92 17.19 -1.39
CA CYS A 35 -5.75 16.79 -0.26
C CYS A 35 -4.93 16.83 1.03
N THR A 36 -5.60 16.75 2.17
CA THR A 36 -5.02 16.81 3.51
C THR A 36 -4.54 15.44 4.03
N GLY A 37 -4.04 14.58 3.12
CA GLY A 37 -3.58 13.24 3.47
C GLY A 37 -4.71 12.20 3.51
N ARG A 38 -5.55 12.14 2.47
CA ARG A 38 -6.61 11.12 2.36
C ARG A 38 -6.07 9.72 2.63
N TYR A 39 -6.79 8.94 3.45
CA TYR A 39 -6.39 7.61 3.88
C TYR A 39 -7.51 6.61 3.60
N TRP A 40 -7.18 5.48 2.96
CA TRP A 40 -8.15 4.41 2.75
C TRP A 40 -7.88 3.27 3.73
N HIS A 41 -8.84 3.01 4.61
CA HIS A 41 -8.78 1.92 5.56
C HIS A 41 -9.41 0.65 4.98
N ASP A 42 -8.66 -0.45 5.02
CA ASP A 42 -9.18 -1.80 4.75
C ASP A 42 -8.43 -2.75 5.70
N PRO A 43 -9.13 -3.27 6.73
CA PRO A 43 -8.52 -4.17 7.69
C PRO A 43 -7.88 -5.40 7.04
N ALA A 44 -8.50 -5.96 6.01
CA ALA A 44 -8.03 -7.20 5.41
C ALA A 44 -6.77 -6.97 4.56
N PHE A 45 -6.58 -5.77 4.00
CA PHE A 45 -5.33 -5.39 3.36
C PHE A 45 -4.19 -5.20 4.38
N LEU A 46 -4.50 -4.58 5.51
CA LEU A 46 -3.54 -4.37 6.59
C LEU A 46 -3.13 -5.69 7.26
N ASP A 47 -4.08 -6.61 7.46
CA ASP A 47 -3.81 -7.97 7.95
C ASP A 47 -2.86 -8.71 6.99
N ALA A 48 -3.05 -8.55 5.67
CA ALA A 48 -2.15 -9.11 4.66
C ALA A 48 -0.75 -8.45 4.67
N LEU A 49 -0.64 -7.17 4.99
CA LEU A 49 0.66 -6.50 5.15
C LEU A 49 1.43 -7.04 6.37
N GLU A 50 0.77 -7.28 7.50
CA GLU A 50 1.41 -7.90 8.67
C GLU A 50 1.84 -9.34 8.38
N ASP A 51 0.99 -10.13 7.70
CA ASP A 51 1.36 -11.50 7.30
C ASP A 51 2.54 -11.49 6.31
N LEU A 52 2.55 -10.58 5.33
CA LEU A 52 3.69 -10.39 4.43
C LEU A 52 4.96 -10.05 5.19
N ARG A 53 4.90 -9.13 6.16
CA ARG A 53 6.04 -8.73 6.98
C ARG A 53 6.60 -9.93 7.75
N ALA A 54 5.75 -10.75 8.34
CA ALA A 54 6.14 -11.97 9.03
C ALA A 54 6.83 -12.97 8.08
N ARG A 55 6.21 -13.25 6.92
CA ARG A 55 6.76 -14.13 5.89
C ARG A 55 8.08 -13.62 5.29
N ALA A 56 8.28 -12.30 5.25
CA ALA A 56 9.51 -11.65 4.80
C ALA A 56 10.62 -11.63 5.88
N GLY A 57 10.50 -12.47 6.91
CA GLY A 57 11.47 -12.65 7.98
C GLY A 57 11.38 -11.61 9.08
N HIS A 58 10.17 -11.08 9.34
CA HIS A 58 9.94 -10.02 10.34
C HIS A 58 10.77 -8.75 10.13
N ARG A 59 11.12 -8.45 8.88
CA ARG A 59 11.85 -7.23 8.52
C ARG A 59 10.89 -6.09 8.17
N PRO A 60 11.26 -4.81 8.36
CA PRO A 60 10.41 -3.70 7.97
C PRO A 60 10.03 -3.73 6.49
N LEU A 61 8.76 -3.41 6.19
CA LEU A 61 8.28 -3.15 4.84
C LEU A 61 8.15 -1.64 4.67
N ILE A 62 9.09 -1.02 3.96
CA ILE A 62 9.10 0.44 3.81
C ILE A 62 8.12 0.83 2.72
N ILE A 63 6.99 1.44 3.10
CA ILE A 63 5.96 1.92 2.17
C ILE A 63 6.43 3.24 1.55
N SER A 64 6.71 3.25 0.25
CA SER A 64 7.05 4.48 -0.49
C SER A 64 5.82 5.21 -1.03
N SER A 65 4.71 4.50 -1.23
CA SER A 65 3.44 5.08 -1.66
C SER A 65 2.27 4.21 -1.21
N GLY A 66 1.39 4.76 -0.37
CA GLY A 66 0.07 4.18 -0.08
C GLY A 66 -1.02 4.69 -1.02
N HIS A 67 -2.16 5.08 -0.45
CA HIS A 67 -3.26 5.72 -1.18
C HIS A 67 -2.79 6.94 -1.98
N ARG A 68 -3.45 7.25 -3.09
CA ARG A 68 -3.26 8.47 -3.89
C ARG A 68 -4.61 9.07 -4.19
N CYS A 69 -4.81 10.33 -3.84
CA CYS A 69 -5.98 11.06 -4.32
C CYS A 69 -5.94 11.18 -5.85
N ALA A 70 -7.10 11.37 -6.49
CA ALA A 70 -7.19 11.32 -7.95
C ALA A 70 -6.23 12.29 -8.66
N GLN A 71 -6.08 13.51 -8.14
CA GLN A 71 -5.17 14.52 -8.67
C GLN A 71 -3.70 14.12 -8.49
N TRP A 72 -3.34 13.59 -7.32
CA TRP A 72 -1.98 13.10 -7.09
C TRP A 72 -1.64 11.90 -7.97
N ASN A 73 -2.57 10.94 -8.10
CA ASN A 73 -2.40 9.81 -9.00
C ASN A 73 -2.13 10.28 -10.44
N ALA A 74 -2.90 11.26 -10.94
CA ALA A 74 -2.67 11.82 -12.27
C ALA A 74 -1.31 12.54 -12.37
N ALA A 75 -0.96 13.36 -11.36
CA ALA A 75 0.28 14.13 -11.33
C ALA A 75 1.54 13.26 -11.36
N VAL A 76 1.50 12.07 -10.78
CA VAL A 76 2.62 11.10 -10.80
C VAL A 76 2.53 10.11 -11.98
N GLY A 77 1.68 10.36 -12.97
CA GLY A 77 1.53 9.49 -14.15
C GLY A 77 0.85 8.14 -13.86
N GLY A 78 0.12 8.02 -12.74
CA GLY A 78 -0.59 6.82 -12.36
C GLY A 78 -1.76 6.51 -13.30
N ALA A 79 -1.98 5.21 -13.56
CA ALA A 79 -3.03 4.75 -14.46
C ALA A 79 -4.43 5.27 -14.06
N PRO A 80 -5.34 5.54 -15.02
CA PRO A 80 -6.69 6.01 -14.72
C PRO A 80 -7.50 5.08 -13.81
N ARG A 81 -7.21 3.77 -13.81
CA ARG A 81 -7.85 2.76 -12.96
C ARG A 81 -6.90 2.20 -11.89
N SER A 82 -5.89 2.98 -11.49
CA SER A 82 -4.93 2.61 -10.44
C SER A 82 -5.62 2.28 -9.11
N LEU A 83 -5.21 1.18 -8.47
CA LEU A 83 -5.69 0.75 -7.15
C LEU A 83 -5.13 1.63 -6.02
N HIS A 84 -4.09 2.44 -6.25
CA HIS A 84 -3.71 3.47 -5.28
C HIS A 84 -4.84 4.48 -5.03
N LYS A 85 -5.78 4.67 -5.96
CA LYS A 85 -6.95 5.54 -5.73
C LYS A 85 -7.98 4.94 -4.77
N THR A 86 -7.83 3.67 -4.42
CA THR A 86 -8.53 3.00 -3.32
C THR A 86 -7.48 2.53 -2.33
N ILE A 87 -7.08 1.25 -2.39
CA ILE A 87 -6.01 0.69 -1.58
C ILE A 87 -4.99 -0.09 -2.40
N ALA A 88 -3.74 0.35 -2.28
CA ALA A 88 -2.55 -0.33 -2.77
C ALA A 88 -1.34 0.24 -2.01
N ALA A 89 -0.24 -0.50 -2.00
CA ALA A 89 1.03 -0.06 -1.44
C ALA A 89 2.18 -0.38 -2.39
N ASP A 90 3.04 0.60 -2.63
CA ASP A 90 4.37 0.37 -3.19
C ASP A 90 5.35 0.21 -2.02
N ILE A 91 6.04 -0.93 -1.97
CA ILE A 91 6.96 -1.31 -0.90
C ILE A 91 8.38 -1.36 -1.48
N LEU A 92 9.32 -0.62 -0.90
CA LEU A 92 10.71 -0.63 -1.35
C LEU A 92 11.36 -2.00 -1.15
N LEU A 93 12.17 -2.42 -2.12
CA LEU A 93 12.96 -3.66 -2.05
C LEU A 93 14.18 -3.54 -1.14
N SER A 94 14.36 -2.44 -0.39
CA SER A 94 15.51 -2.19 0.47
C SER A 94 15.74 -3.34 1.47
N GLY A 95 16.72 -4.18 1.19
CA GLY A 95 17.04 -5.37 1.98
C GLY A 95 16.19 -6.61 1.65
N HIS A 96 15.18 -6.52 0.79
CA HIS A 96 14.35 -7.64 0.39
C HIS A 96 14.76 -8.20 -0.95
N ASP A 97 14.89 -9.52 -1.02
CA ASP A 97 14.96 -10.21 -2.30
C ASP A 97 13.59 -10.13 -2.99
N ARG A 98 13.58 -9.70 -4.24
CA ARG A 98 12.34 -9.41 -4.98
C ARG A 98 11.48 -10.65 -5.18
N GLU A 99 12.10 -11.78 -5.52
CA GLU A 99 11.37 -13.02 -5.84
C GLU A 99 10.77 -13.63 -4.57
N ARG A 100 11.54 -13.67 -3.48
CA ARG A 100 11.05 -14.09 -2.17
C ARG A 100 9.94 -13.19 -1.65
N LEU A 101 10.05 -11.88 -1.82
CA LEU A 101 9.01 -10.93 -1.39
C LEU A 101 7.74 -11.07 -2.25
N GLU A 102 7.87 -11.28 -3.56
CA GLU A 102 6.72 -11.57 -4.43
C GLU A 102 6.01 -12.87 -4.00
N ALA A 103 6.77 -13.95 -3.75
CA ALA A 103 6.20 -15.22 -3.31
C ALA A 103 5.47 -15.08 -1.96
N ALA A 104 6.09 -14.37 -1.01
CA ALA A 104 5.47 -14.06 0.27
C ALA A 104 4.19 -13.22 0.11
N ALA A 105 4.18 -12.24 -0.79
CA ALA A 105 3.00 -11.42 -1.05
C ALA A 105 1.84 -12.24 -1.62
N ARG A 106 2.11 -13.18 -2.54
CA ARG A 106 1.09 -14.11 -3.04
C ARG A 106 0.52 -14.97 -1.91
N ALA A 107 1.39 -15.51 -1.06
CA ALA A 107 0.98 -16.32 0.09
C ALA A 107 0.17 -15.54 1.13
N ALA A 108 0.42 -14.23 1.28
CA ALA A 108 -0.35 -13.33 2.12
C ALA A 108 -1.68 -12.86 1.49
N GLY A 109 -2.01 -13.31 0.26
CA GLY A 109 -3.28 -13.04 -0.38
C GLY A 109 -3.34 -11.73 -1.18
N PHE A 110 -2.19 -11.18 -1.58
CA PHE A 110 -2.14 -10.11 -2.60
C PHE A 110 -2.37 -10.69 -4.00
N THR A 111 -3.21 -10.00 -4.77
CA THR A 111 -3.66 -10.48 -6.10
C THR A 111 -3.26 -9.53 -7.23
N GLY A 112 -2.99 -8.26 -6.93
CA GLY A 112 -2.36 -7.30 -7.85
C GLY A 112 -0.90 -7.13 -7.47
N ILE A 113 0.01 -7.53 -8.37
CA ILE A 113 1.45 -7.51 -8.12
C ILE A 113 2.17 -6.84 -9.29
N GLY A 114 2.77 -5.68 -9.04
CA GLY A 114 3.62 -4.97 -9.99
C GLY A 114 5.07 -4.99 -9.55
N LEU A 115 6.00 -5.37 -10.42
CA LEU A 115 7.43 -5.46 -10.09
C LEU A 115 8.20 -4.32 -10.75
N ALA A 116 8.75 -3.41 -9.95
CA ALA A 116 9.66 -2.37 -10.40
C ALA A 116 11.10 -2.69 -10.01
N ALA A 117 12.06 -1.88 -10.51
CA ALA A 117 13.47 -2.04 -10.15
C ALA A 117 13.74 -1.82 -8.65
N ARG A 118 12.97 -0.93 -7.99
CA ARG A 118 13.23 -0.48 -6.61
C ARG A 118 12.10 -0.78 -5.62
N PHE A 119 10.94 -1.22 -6.10
CA PHE A 119 9.78 -1.48 -5.27
C PHE A 119 8.91 -2.60 -5.85
N ILE A 120 8.03 -3.15 -5.00
CA ILE A 120 6.92 -4.00 -5.40
C ILE A 120 5.61 -3.27 -5.12
N HIS A 121 4.74 -3.22 -6.13
CA HIS A 121 3.38 -2.75 -5.99
C HIS A 121 2.48 -3.90 -5.56
N LEU A 122 1.66 -3.68 -4.53
CA LEU A 122 0.74 -4.67 -3.99
C LEU A 122 -0.66 -4.10 -3.81
N ASP A 123 -1.65 -4.82 -4.33
CA ASP A 123 -3.07 -4.59 -4.10
C ASP A 123 -3.87 -5.91 -4.03
N ARG A 124 -5.14 -5.81 -3.63
CA ARG A 124 -6.06 -6.97 -3.47
C ARG A 124 -7.24 -6.92 -4.46
N ARG A 125 -6.98 -6.56 -5.72
CA ARG A 125 -7.98 -6.56 -6.80
C ARG A 125 -8.69 -7.91 -6.96
N ALA A 126 -9.97 -7.87 -7.32
CA ALA A 126 -10.78 -9.08 -7.54
C ALA A 126 -10.29 -9.96 -8.69
N ARG A 127 -9.75 -9.35 -9.76
CA ARG A 127 -9.14 -10.09 -10.88
C ARG A 127 -7.63 -10.05 -10.75
N PRO A 128 -6.96 -11.17 -10.42
CA PRO A 128 -5.52 -11.19 -10.24
C PRO A 128 -4.77 -10.64 -11.46
N ALA A 129 -3.70 -9.91 -11.20
CA ALA A 129 -2.85 -9.35 -12.25
C ALA A 129 -1.41 -9.31 -11.77
N ARG A 130 -0.48 -9.65 -12.67
CA ARG A 130 0.96 -9.52 -12.49
C ARG A 130 1.54 -8.72 -13.64
N TRP A 131 2.36 -7.72 -13.36
CA TRP A 131 3.04 -6.93 -14.40
C TRP A 131 4.43 -6.48 -13.94
N THR A 132 5.25 -6.02 -14.88
CA THR A 132 6.54 -5.39 -14.63
C THR A 132 6.47 -3.93 -15.08
N TYR A 133 7.08 -3.04 -14.32
CA TYR A 133 7.32 -1.67 -14.78
C TYR A 133 8.49 -1.69 -15.76
N ALA A 134 8.39 -0.89 -16.82
CA ALA A 134 9.48 -0.66 -17.77
C ALA A 134 10.57 0.22 -17.15
#